data_AF-A0A172WRN8-F1
#
_entry.id   AF-A0A172WRN8-F1
#
_cell.length_a   1.000
_cell.length_b   1.000
_cell.length_c   1.000
_cell.angle_alpha   90.00
_cell.angle_beta   90.00
_cell.angle_gamma   90.00
#
_symmetry.space_group_name_H-M   'P 1'
#
loop_
_entity.id
_entity.type
_entity.pdbx_description
1 polymer ?
#
loop_
_entity_poly.entity_id
_entity_poly.type
_entity_poly.pdbx_seq_one_letter_code
_entity_poly.pdbx_strand_id
1 'polypeptide(L)'
;MTDTKLSNPKDLLGMQKAPMSTVPARVMAEVGVAMFEGAAKYGRYNFRAVGVRASVYYDATMRHLMDWWEGQDIDPDSGMSHITKAITSLVVLRDSMIQGNWSDDRPPHSPEFYAELNQKVAALREKYSDRDPTHYTQTLMSKQFGQQNTIDYRPDIKPFWPQSVTDPRTVAGVDVSFETEKHMNFAPACQHLYADSGSHQMGSLGQPLTIFRCDHCGDQFVEAEHA
;
A
#
# COMPACT_ATOMS: atom_id res chain seq x y z
N MET A 1 51.47 29.40 -26.21
CA MET A 1 50.06 29.60 -26.58
C MET A 1 49.48 28.23 -26.84
N THR A 2 48.78 27.66 -25.86
CA THR A 2 48.15 26.34 -26.02
C THR A 2 46.97 26.49 -26.95
N ASP A 3 47.12 25.95 -28.16
CA ASP A 3 46.12 25.87 -29.21
C ASP A 3 44.99 24.94 -28.75
N THR A 4 44.08 25.47 -27.94
CA THR A 4 42.89 24.77 -27.49
C THR A 4 41.98 24.64 -28.69
N LYS A 5 42.10 23.54 -29.44
CA LYS A 5 41.16 23.14 -30.48
C LYS A 5 39.75 23.38 -29.93
N LEU A 6 39.06 24.37 -30.48
CA LEU A 6 37.67 24.67 -30.16
C LEU A 6 36.89 23.36 -30.27
N SER A 7 36.24 23.00 -29.16
CA SER A 7 35.35 21.84 -28.98
C SER A 7 34.71 21.41 -30.28
N ASN A 8 34.81 20.12 -30.61
CA ASN A 8 34.18 19.50 -31.78
C ASN A 8 32.80 20.12 -32.02
N PRO A 9 32.52 20.70 -33.22
CA PRO A 9 31.24 21.37 -33.49
C PRO A 9 30.01 20.50 -33.19
N LYS A 10 30.16 19.16 -33.25
CA LYS A 10 29.12 18.20 -32.87
C LYS A 10 28.82 18.19 -31.37
N ASP A 11 29.80 18.48 -30.51
CA ASP A 11 29.63 18.51 -29.06
C ASP A 11 28.81 19.75 -28.66
N LEU A 12 29.15 20.92 -29.19
CA LEU A 12 28.41 22.17 -28.95
C LEU A 12 26.94 22.07 -29.40
N LEU A 13 26.71 21.58 -30.62
CA LEU A 13 25.35 21.39 -31.14
C LEU A 13 24.63 20.20 -30.51
N GLY A 14 25.38 19.20 -30.04
CA GLY A 14 24.86 18.01 -29.37
C GLY A 14 24.30 18.33 -27.99
N MET A 15 24.99 19.18 -27.22
CA MET A 15 24.56 19.64 -25.89
C MET A 15 23.27 20.47 -25.91
N GLN A 16 22.89 21.02 -27.07
CA GLN A 16 21.64 21.76 -27.24
C GLN A 16 20.43 20.85 -27.54
N LYS A 17 20.64 19.55 -27.77
CA LYS A 17 19.59 18.58 -28.06
C LYS A 17 19.14 17.87 -26.78
N ALA A 18 17.94 17.30 -26.80
CA ALA A 18 17.41 16.51 -25.69
C ALA A 18 18.40 15.38 -25.30
N PRO A 19 18.95 15.39 -24.07
CA PRO A 19 20.07 14.53 -23.73
C PRO A 19 19.59 13.18 -23.19
N MET A 20 19.36 12.20 -24.06
CA MET A 20 18.92 10.85 -23.64
C MET A 20 19.91 10.13 -22.70
N SER A 21 21.18 10.55 -22.69
CA SER A 21 22.20 10.03 -21.79
C SER A 21 21.94 10.32 -20.31
N THR A 22 21.07 11.28 -19.98
CA THR A 22 20.72 11.60 -18.59
C THR A 22 19.63 10.69 -18.03
N VAL A 23 18.99 9.88 -18.87
CA VAL A 23 17.91 8.97 -18.46
C VAL A 23 18.48 7.57 -18.22
N PRO A 24 18.26 6.95 -17.04
CA PRO A 24 18.70 5.58 -16.78
C PRO A 24 18.07 4.57 -17.75
N ALA A 25 18.90 3.94 -18.60
CA ALA A 25 18.43 3.03 -19.64
C ALA A 25 17.68 1.81 -19.09
N ARG A 26 18.05 1.32 -17.90
CA ARG A 26 17.37 0.19 -17.23
C ARG A 26 15.90 0.50 -16.93
N VAL A 27 15.63 1.67 -16.36
CA VAL A 27 14.26 2.10 -16.04
C VAL A 27 13.44 2.25 -17.32
N MET A 28 14.03 2.80 -18.39
CA MET A 28 13.33 2.91 -19.69
C MET A 28 13.04 1.56 -20.33
N ALA A 29 13.92 0.57 -20.17
CA ALA A 29 13.67 -0.79 -20.64
C ALA A 29 12.51 -1.44 -19.88
N GLU A 30 12.44 -1.26 -18.56
CA GLU A 30 11.31 -1.72 -17.74
C GLU A 30 9.99 -1.06 -18.14
N VAL A 31 9.97 0.26 -18.33
CA VAL A 31 8.80 0.97 -18.87
C VAL A 31 8.41 0.39 -20.23
N GLY A 32 9.38 0.03 -21.07
CA GLY A 32 9.13 -0.66 -22.34
C GLY A 32 8.37 -1.98 -22.18
N VAL A 33 8.73 -2.80 -21.19
CA VAL A 33 8.05 -4.06 -20.87
C VAL A 33 6.63 -3.80 -20.36
N ALA A 34 6.45 -2.85 -19.45
CA ALA A 34 5.13 -2.48 -18.94
C ALA A 34 4.21 -1.89 -20.04
N MET A 35 4.77 -1.11 -20.97
CA MET A 35 4.05 -0.62 -22.16
C MET A 35 3.70 -1.76 -23.13
N PHE A 36 4.57 -2.77 -23.25
CA PHE A 36 4.28 -3.95 -24.05
C PHE A 36 3.13 -4.78 -23.46
N GLU A 37 3.05 -4.93 -22.13
CA GLU A 37 1.91 -5.54 -21.46
C GLU A 37 0.59 -4.83 -21.82
N GLY A 38 0.58 -3.49 -21.77
CA GLY A 38 -0.58 -2.70 -22.21
C GLY A 38 -0.89 -2.90 -23.70
N ALA A 39 0.13 -2.96 -24.56
CA ALA A 39 -0.05 -3.24 -25.98
C ALA A 39 -0.62 -4.63 -26.26
N ALA A 40 -0.27 -5.63 -25.44
CA ALA A 40 -0.81 -6.99 -25.53
C ALA A 40 -2.27 -7.06 -25.07
N LYS A 41 -2.65 -6.27 -24.05
CA LYS A 41 -4.02 -6.23 -23.51
C LYS A 41 -4.98 -5.40 -24.37
N TYR A 42 -4.54 -4.24 -24.86
CA TYR A 42 -5.42 -3.21 -25.43
C TYR A 42 -5.02 -2.72 -26.83
N GLY A 43 -3.94 -3.27 -27.40
CA GLY A 43 -3.35 -2.79 -28.64
C GLY A 43 -2.33 -1.67 -28.42
N ARG A 44 -1.27 -1.66 -29.23
CA ARG A 44 -0.20 -0.67 -29.13
C ARG A 44 -0.71 0.72 -29.46
N TYR A 45 -0.32 1.72 -28.65
CA TYR A 45 -0.73 3.13 -28.82
C TYR A 45 -2.24 3.37 -28.80
N ASN A 46 -3.04 2.46 -28.24
CA ASN A 46 -4.49 2.63 -28.12
C ASN A 46 -4.88 3.97 -27.46
N PHE A 47 -4.16 4.38 -26.41
CA PHE A 47 -4.35 5.64 -25.69
C PHE A 47 -4.18 6.90 -26.56
N ARG A 48 -3.45 6.82 -27.69
CA ARG A 48 -3.38 7.91 -28.67
C ARG A 48 -4.62 7.97 -29.58
N ALA A 49 -5.27 6.84 -29.82
CA ALA A 49 -6.49 6.78 -30.62
C ALA A 49 -7.74 7.11 -29.79
N VAL A 50 -7.86 6.54 -28.59
CA VAL A 50 -9.10 6.63 -27.78
C VAL A 50 -9.05 7.70 -26.70
N GLY A 51 -7.86 8.19 -26.33
CA GLY A 51 -7.69 9.14 -25.24
C GLY A 51 -7.70 8.50 -23.86
N VAL A 52 -7.52 9.34 -22.84
CA VAL A 52 -7.46 8.94 -21.42
C VAL A 52 -8.20 9.95 -20.55
N ARG A 53 -8.61 9.54 -19.35
CA ARG A 53 -9.22 10.42 -18.34
C ARG A 53 -8.25 10.65 -17.19
N ALA A 54 -8.12 11.90 -16.72
CA ALA A 54 -7.13 12.27 -15.71
C ALA A 54 -7.30 11.52 -14.39
N SER A 55 -8.53 11.48 -13.85
CA SER A 55 -8.84 10.77 -12.60
C SER A 55 -8.44 9.30 -12.63
N VAL A 56 -8.76 8.58 -13.72
CA VAL A 56 -8.46 7.14 -13.85
C VAL A 56 -6.96 6.86 -13.76
N TYR A 57 -6.14 7.68 -14.42
CA TYR A 57 -4.69 7.50 -14.39
C TYR A 57 -4.07 8.04 -13.10
N TYR A 58 -4.67 9.07 -12.49
CA TYR A 58 -4.30 9.53 -11.15
C TYR A 58 -4.52 8.42 -10.12
N ASP A 59 -5.71 7.82 -10.08
CA ASP A 59 -6.07 6.73 -9.15
C ASP A 59 -5.21 5.49 -9.38
N ALA A 60 -4.96 5.11 -10.64
CA ALA A 60 -4.09 3.99 -10.97
C ALA A 60 -2.65 4.22 -10.46
N THR A 61 -2.13 5.43 -10.65
CA THR A 61 -0.80 5.81 -10.14
C THR A 61 -0.78 5.76 -8.62
N MET A 62 -1.81 6.33 -7.97
CA MET A 62 -1.85 6.42 -6.51
C MET A 62 -1.96 5.05 -5.85
N ARG A 63 -2.74 4.11 -6.40
CA ARG A 63 -2.80 2.73 -5.90
C ARG A 63 -1.44 2.05 -5.94
N HIS A 64 -0.71 2.13 -7.06
CA HIS A 64 0.64 1.57 -7.11
C HIS A 64 1.60 2.21 -6.11
N LEU A 65 1.52 3.54 -5.90
CA LEU A 65 2.36 4.23 -4.92
C LEU A 65 1.99 3.88 -3.48
N MET A 66 0.70 3.71 -3.18
CA MET A 66 0.20 3.30 -1.87
C MET A 66 0.64 1.87 -1.56
N ASP A 67 0.43 0.91 -2.46
CA ASP A 67 0.84 -0.49 -2.25
C ASP A 67 2.36 -0.58 -2.01
N TRP A 68 3.15 0.17 -2.79
CA TRP A 68 4.59 0.25 -2.58
C TRP A 68 4.95 0.84 -1.21
N TRP A 69 4.29 1.92 -0.80
CA TRP A 69 4.52 2.57 0.49
C TRP A 69 4.21 1.64 1.66
N GLU A 70 3.17 0.82 1.52
CA GLU A 70 2.77 -0.20 2.50
C GLU A 70 3.62 -1.48 2.43
N GLY A 71 4.70 -1.48 1.64
CA GLY A 71 5.72 -2.53 1.62
C GLY A 71 5.56 -3.58 0.53
N GLN A 72 4.63 -3.40 -0.41
CA GLN A 72 4.50 -4.29 -1.56
C GLN A 72 5.36 -3.81 -2.73
N ASP A 73 6.54 -4.38 -2.90
CA ASP A 73 7.48 -3.94 -3.94
C ASP A 73 7.04 -4.36 -5.36
N ILE A 74 6.38 -5.52 -5.49
CA ILE A 74 6.03 -6.15 -6.77
C ILE A 74 4.50 -6.22 -6.95
N ASP A 75 4.03 -5.71 -8.08
CA ASP A 75 2.65 -5.78 -8.54
C ASP A 75 2.29 -7.24 -8.87
N PRO A 76 1.30 -7.83 -8.19
CA PRO A 76 0.99 -9.25 -8.31
C PRO A 76 0.38 -9.59 -9.67
N ASP A 77 -0.23 -8.63 -10.35
CA ASP A 77 -0.85 -8.84 -11.67
C ASP A 77 0.19 -8.90 -12.80
N SER A 78 1.27 -8.14 -12.68
CA SER A 78 2.29 -8.00 -13.72
C SER A 78 3.63 -8.67 -13.39
N GLY A 79 3.89 -8.94 -12.11
CA GLY A 79 5.21 -9.39 -11.64
C GLY A 79 6.30 -8.31 -11.75
N MET A 80 5.92 -7.04 -11.96
CA MET A 80 6.84 -5.91 -12.11
C MET A 80 6.81 -5.00 -10.88
N SER A 81 7.80 -4.14 -10.71
CA SER A 81 7.80 -3.16 -9.61
C SER A 81 6.58 -2.22 -9.68
N HIS A 82 5.92 -2.00 -8.54
CA HIS A 82 4.85 -0.99 -8.43
C HIS A 82 5.30 0.40 -8.90
N ILE A 83 6.57 0.77 -8.64
CA ILE A 83 7.14 2.04 -9.11
C ILE A 83 7.17 2.11 -10.64
N THR A 84 7.61 1.04 -11.31
CA THR A 84 7.62 0.99 -12.79
C THR A 84 6.21 1.08 -13.37
N LYS A 85 5.23 0.47 -12.72
CA LYS A 85 3.82 0.56 -13.13
C LYS A 85 3.27 1.98 -12.96
N ALA A 86 3.59 2.66 -11.85
CA ALA A 86 3.25 4.07 -11.62
C ALA A 86 3.93 5.01 -12.63
N ILE A 87 5.19 4.77 -13.01
CA ILE A 87 5.84 5.53 -14.09
C ILE A 87 5.11 5.31 -15.41
N THR A 88 4.73 4.07 -15.71
CA THR A 88 4.07 3.71 -16.97
C THR A 88 2.70 4.37 -17.10
N SER A 89 1.89 4.41 -16.02
CA SER A 89 0.62 5.14 -16.02
C SER A 89 0.83 6.64 -16.29
N LEU A 90 1.84 7.26 -15.68
CA LEU A 90 2.17 8.67 -15.91
C LEU A 90 2.70 8.93 -17.34
N VAL A 91 3.47 8.01 -17.92
CA VAL A 91 3.93 8.09 -19.32
C VAL A 91 2.75 8.12 -20.28
N VAL A 92 1.77 7.23 -20.09
CA VAL A 92 0.56 7.19 -20.92
C VAL A 92 -0.26 8.47 -20.77
N LEU A 93 -0.51 8.91 -19.54
CA LEU A 93 -1.25 10.14 -19.27
C LEU A 93 -0.55 11.36 -19.92
N ARG A 94 0.77 11.46 -19.76
CA ARG A 94 1.55 12.57 -20.31
C ARG A 94 1.56 12.56 -21.84
N ASP A 95 1.62 11.39 -22.46
CA ASP A 95 1.54 11.27 -23.91
C ASP A 95 0.18 11.77 -24.43
N SER A 96 -0.93 11.34 -23.82
CA SER A 96 -2.26 11.83 -24.20
C SER A 96 -2.45 13.33 -23.95
N MET A 97 -1.82 13.91 -22.92
CA MET A 97 -1.76 15.36 -22.74
C MET A 97 -1.06 16.06 -23.90
N ILE A 98 0.03 15.49 -24.41
CA ILE A 98 0.78 16.02 -25.56
C ILE A 98 -0.04 15.89 -26.85
N GLN A 99 -0.77 14.78 -27.03
CA GLN A 99 -1.67 14.59 -28.18
C GLN A 99 -2.93 15.47 -28.11
N GLY A 100 -3.25 16.05 -26.94
CA GLY A 100 -4.46 16.84 -26.74
C GLY A 100 -5.75 16.01 -26.75
N ASN A 101 -5.66 14.69 -26.55
CA ASN A 101 -6.80 13.76 -26.60
C ASN A 101 -7.23 13.25 -25.21
N TRP A 102 -6.71 13.85 -24.13
CA TRP A 102 -7.09 13.53 -22.77
C TRP A 102 -8.31 14.32 -22.31
N SER A 103 -9.09 13.74 -21.39
CA SER A 103 -10.19 14.39 -20.69
C SER A 103 -9.70 14.84 -19.32
N ASP A 104 -9.67 16.16 -19.11
CA ASP A 104 -9.34 16.78 -17.84
C ASP A 104 -10.58 16.87 -16.95
N ASP A 105 -10.73 15.90 -16.04
CA ASP A 105 -11.80 15.84 -15.05
C ASP A 105 -11.30 16.10 -13.63
N ARG A 106 -10.17 16.80 -13.50
CA ARG A 106 -9.64 17.25 -12.21
C ARG A 106 -10.60 18.25 -11.55
N PRO A 107 -10.63 18.33 -10.21
CA PRO A 107 -11.42 19.34 -9.52
C PRO A 107 -10.95 20.75 -9.90
N PRO A 108 -11.82 21.77 -9.77
CA PRO A 108 -11.42 23.17 -9.92
C PRO A 108 -10.21 23.50 -9.05
N HIS A 109 -9.38 24.42 -9.53
CA HIS A 109 -8.16 24.82 -8.85
C HIS A 109 -8.42 25.22 -7.39
N SER A 110 -7.70 24.56 -6.48
CA SER A 110 -7.61 25.00 -5.09
C SER A 110 -6.55 26.10 -4.95
N PRO A 111 -6.66 27.00 -3.96
CA PRO A 111 -5.57 27.92 -3.62
C PRO A 111 -4.29 27.16 -3.24
N GLU A 112 -3.14 27.82 -3.41
CA GLU A 112 -1.85 27.30 -2.93
C GLU A 112 -1.89 27.07 -1.41
N PHE A 113 -1.65 25.84 -0.97
CA PHE A 113 -1.79 25.46 0.45
C PHE A 113 -0.50 24.92 1.09
N TYR A 114 0.46 24.42 0.31
CA TYR A 114 1.69 23.83 0.84
C TYR A 114 2.57 24.82 1.59
N ALA A 115 2.62 26.09 1.17
CA ALA A 115 3.44 27.10 1.84
C ALA A 115 3.04 27.27 3.32
N GLU A 116 1.75 27.37 3.60
CA GLU A 116 1.21 27.48 4.96
C GLU A 116 1.44 26.18 5.76
N LEU A 117 1.17 25.02 5.16
CA LEU A 117 1.39 23.74 5.83
C LEU A 117 2.86 23.50 6.19
N ASN A 118 3.79 23.90 5.33
CA ASN A 118 5.22 23.81 5.60
C ASN A 118 5.64 24.69 6.79
N GLN A 119 5.07 25.90 6.91
CA GLN A 119 5.29 26.75 8.07
C GLN A 119 4.78 26.10 9.36
N LYS A 120 3.59 25.47 9.31
CA LYS A 120 3.04 24.72 10.45
C LYS A 120 3.93 23.54 10.85
N VAL A 121 4.43 22.76 9.89
CA VAL A 121 5.39 21.67 10.16
C VAL A 121 6.68 22.20 10.76
N ALA A 122 7.21 23.33 10.27
CA ALA A 122 8.39 23.97 10.85
C ALA A 122 8.16 24.39 12.31
N ALA A 123 7.01 25.01 12.61
CA ALA A 123 6.63 25.36 13.98
C ALA A 123 6.48 24.13 14.90
N LEU A 124 5.96 23.01 14.39
CA LEU A 124 5.89 21.74 15.14
C LEU A 124 7.28 21.17 15.46
N ARG A 125 8.22 21.26 14.51
CA ARG A 125 9.61 20.83 14.73
C ARG A 125 10.30 21.67 15.81
N GLU A 126 10.08 22.97 15.80
CA GLU A 126 10.60 23.87 16.84
C GLU A 126 9.98 23.55 18.22
N LYS A 127 8.66 23.39 18.27
CA LYS A 127 7.90 23.10 19.50
C LYS A 127 8.34 21.82 20.20
N TYR A 128 8.71 20.79 19.43
CA TYR A 128 9.14 19.48 19.96
C TYR A 128 10.63 19.23 19.73
N SER A 129 11.44 20.30 19.65
CA SER A 129 12.89 20.21 19.43
C SER A 129 13.65 19.53 20.59
N ASP A 130 13.04 19.47 21.77
CA ASP A 130 13.53 18.79 22.97
C ASP A 130 13.30 17.28 22.94
N ARG A 131 12.48 16.76 22.00
CA ARG A 131 12.11 15.35 21.91
C ARG A 131 12.94 14.64 20.84
N ASP A 132 13.35 13.42 21.14
CA ASP A 132 14.04 12.52 20.20
C ASP A 132 13.26 11.20 20.04
N PRO A 133 12.10 11.22 19.34
CA PRO A 133 11.31 10.02 19.14
C PRO A 133 11.99 9.07 18.15
N THR A 134 11.98 7.77 18.46
CA THR A 134 12.48 6.74 17.52
C THR A 134 11.52 6.58 16.34
N HIS A 135 12.02 6.77 15.13
CA HIS A 135 11.27 6.50 13.90
C HIS A 135 11.45 5.06 13.44
N TYR A 136 10.36 4.30 13.46
CA TYR A 136 10.35 2.92 13.01
C TYR A 136 10.37 2.86 11.47
N THR A 137 11.37 2.16 10.94
CA THR A 137 11.60 1.99 9.50
C THR A 137 11.89 0.51 9.21
N GLN A 138 11.71 0.06 7.96
CA GLN A 138 12.07 -1.31 7.59
C GLN A 138 13.53 -1.66 7.95
N THR A 139 14.44 -0.68 7.82
CA THR A 139 15.85 -0.82 8.24
C THR A 139 16.01 -1.01 9.75
N LEU A 140 15.25 -0.28 10.57
CA LEU A 140 15.29 -0.45 12.03
C LEU A 140 14.67 -1.79 12.44
N MET A 141 13.52 -2.13 11.87
CA MET A 141 12.79 -3.36 12.18
C MET A 141 13.65 -4.60 11.85
N SER A 142 14.26 -4.63 10.66
CA SER A 142 15.15 -5.73 10.27
C SER A 142 16.40 -5.88 11.16
N LYS A 143 17.00 -4.76 11.59
CA LYS A 143 18.19 -4.79 12.47
C LYS A 143 17.87 -5.21 13.90
N GLN A 144 16.73 -4.80 14.44
CA GLN A 144 16.43 -4.92 15.87
C GLN A 144 15.50 -6.10 16.21
N PHE A 145 14.60 -6.49 15.29
CA PHE A 145 13.57 -7.50 15.52
C PHE A 145 13.61 -8.66 14.52
N GLY A 146 14.51 -8.61 13.51
CA GLY A 146 14.53 -9.56 12.40
C GLY A 146 13.46 -9.27 11.34
N GLN A 147 13.49 -9.97 10.19
CA GLN A 147 12.46 -9.84 9.14
C GLN A 147 11.14 -10.47 9.61
N GLN A 148 10.37 -9.77 10.44
CA GLN A 148 9.08 -10.28 10.94
C GLN A 148 7.87 -9.75 10.16
N ASN A 149 8.05 -8.79 9.23
CA ASN A 149 6.92 -8.08 8.59
C ASN A 149 6.81 -8.26 7.08
N THR A 150 7.63 -9.10 6.43
CA THR A 150 7.23 -9.54 5.10
C THR A 150 6.13 -10.58 5.32
N ILE A 151 4.88 -10.18 5.06
CA ILE A 151 3.94 -11.14 4.48
C ILE A 151 4.62 -11.53 3.17
N ASP A 152 5.52 -12.51 3.23
CA ASP A 152 6.06 -13.14 2.04
C ASP A 152 4.82 -13.71 1.35
N TYR A 153 4.24 -12.97 0.41
CA TYR A 153 3.39 -13.56 -0.59
C TYR A 153 4.29 -14.55 -1.33
N ARG A 154 4.30 -15.78 -0.82
CA ARG A 154 4.95 -16.95 -1.39
C ARG A 154 3.97 -17.54 -2.39
N PRO A 155 4.08 -17.23 -3.70
CA PRO A 155 3.17 -17.77 -4.70
C PRO A 155 3.28 -19.30 -4.83
N ASP A 156 4.28 -19.93 -4.20
CA ASP A 156 4.53 -21.36 -4.18
C ASP A 156 3.77 -22.12 -3.07
N ILE A 157 3.18 -21.43 -2.08
CA ILE A 157 2.41 -22.08 -1.02
C ILE A 157 0.93 -22.08 -1.40
N LYS A 158 0.45 -23.22 -1.93
CA LYS A 158 -1.00 -23.46 -2.04
C LYS A 158 -1.65 -23.38 -0.65
N PRO A 159 -2.77 -22.65 -0.47
CA PRO A 159 -3.49 -22.62 0.79
C PRO A 159 -4.23 -23.95 0.97
N PHE A 160 -3.56 -24.93 1.55
CA PHE A 160 -4.19 -26.14 2.06
C PHE A 160 -4.26 -26.02 3.58
N TRP A 161 -5.31 -25.38 4.08
CA TRP A 161 -5.72 -25.56 5.47
C TRP A 161 -6.26 -26.99 5.68
N PRO A 162 -6.17 -27.60 6.88
CA PRO A 162 -5.75 -26.99 8.15
C PRO A 162 -4.56 -27.73 8.78
N GLN A 163 -3.39 -27.09 8.83
CA GLN A 163 -2.40 -27.39 9.85
C GLN A 163 -1.99 -26.05 10.48
N SER A 164 -2.24 -25.96 11.79
CA SER A 164 -1.86 -24.89 12.72
C SER A 164 -0.91 -23.86 12.13
N VAL A 165 -1.45 -22.71 11.73
CA VAL A 165 -0.65 -21.49 11.64
C VAL A 165 -0.20 -21.20 13.07
N THR A 166 1.02 -21.60 13.42
CA THR A 166 1.73 -20.97 14.53
C THR A 166 1.87 -19.51 14.15
N ASP A 167 1.00 -18.70 14.75
CA ASP A 167 0.98 -17.26 14.58
C ASP A 167 2.31 -16.67 15.05
N PRO A 168 3.17 -16.16 14.15
CA PRO A 168 4.45 -15.57 14.53
C PRO A 168 4.28 -14.24 15.30
N ARG A 169 3.04 -13.74 15.49
CA ARG A 169 2.76 -12.58 16.36
C ARG A 169 2.97 -12.87 17.85
N THR A 170 3.21 -14.12 18.24
CA THR A 170 3.74 -14.42 19.58
C THR A 170 5.26 -14.27 19.58
N VAL A 171 5.71 -13.02 19.71
CA VAL A 171 7.11 -12.75 20.07
C VAL A 171 7.33 -13.40 21.44
N ALA A 172 8.24 -14.37 21.55
CA ALA A 172 8.56 -14.99 22.83
C ALA A 172 8.97 -13.91 23.85
N GLY A 173 8.06 -13.60 24.78
CA GLY A 173 8.30 -12.67 25.89
C GLY A 173 7.91 -11.21 25.67
N VAL A 174 7.20 -10.83 24.59
CA VAL A 174 6.60 -9.48 24.46
C VAL A 174 5.08 -9.63 24.32
N ASP A 175 4.36 -9.25 25.37
CA ASP A 175 2.91 -9.16 25.35
C ASP A 175 2.50 -7.95 24.50
N VAL A 176 2.15 -8.22 23.25
CA VAL A 176 1.56 -7.25 22.31
C VAL A 176 0.03 -7.25 22.38
N SER A 177 -0.56 -7.84 23.42
CA SER A 177 -1.96 -7.57 23.72
C SER A 177 -2.06 -6.10 24.13
N PHE A 178 -2.61 -5.29 23.23
CA PHE A 178 -3.35 -4.13 23.68
C PHE A 178 -4.47 -4.66 24.60
N GLU A 179 -4.95 -3.87 25.57
CA GLU A 179 -6.24 -4.12 26.24
C GLU A 179 -7.34 -4.08 25.15
N THR A 180 -7.37 -5.12 24.33
CA THR A 180 -8.39 -5.41 23.35
C THR A 180 -9.59 -5.74 24.21
N GLU A 181 -10.55 -4.82 24.13
CA GLU A 181 -11.96 -4.99 24.42
C GLU A 181 -12.28 -6.45 24.77
N LYS A 182 -12.53 -6.70 26.06
CA LYS A 182 -13.11 -7.95 26.58
C LYS A 182 -14.12 -8.46 25.54
N HIS A 183 -13.99 -9.70 25.08
CA HIS A 183 -14.93 -10.33 24.12
C HIS A 183 -16.37 -9.92 24.43
N MET A 184 -16.91 -8.97 23.66
CA MET A 184 -18.25 -8.43 23.87
C MET A 184 -19.24 -9.27 23.08
N ASN A 185 -20.29 -9.72 23.74
CA ASN A 185 -21.40 -10.46 23.12
C ASN A 185 -22.51 -9.49 22.73
N PHE A 186 -23.21 -9.78 21.62
CA PHE A 186 -24.35 -8.99 21.15
C PHE A 186 -25.66 -9.77 21.31
N ALA A 187 -26.66 -9.16 21.96
CA ALA A 187 -28.00 -9.72 22.08
C ALA A 187 -28.93 -9.13 21.00
N PRO A 188 -29.29 -9.88 19.95
CA PRO A 188 -30.09 -9.34 18.84
C PRO A 188 -31.48 -8.85 19.27
N ALA A 189 -32.07 -9.49 20.29
CA ALA A 189 -33.42 -9.16 20.75
C ALA A 189 -33.54 -7.75 21.36
N CYS A 190 -32.48 -7.23 21.97
CA CYS A 190 -32.49 -5.90 22.59
C CYS A 190 -31.37 -4.98 22.09
N GLN A 191 -30.58 -5.43 21.12
CA GLN A 191 -29.43 -4.72 20.54
C GLN A 191 -28.38 -4.29 21.58
N HIS A 192 -28.24 -5.03 22.67
CA HIS A 192 -27.32 -4.73 23.77
C HIS A 192 -25.97 -5.45 23.58
N LEU A 193 -24.87 -4.73 23.77
CA LEU A 193 -23.50 -5.27 23.83
C LEU A 193 -23.07 -5.44 25.30
N TYR A 194 -22.76 -6.66 25.71
CA TYR A 194 -22.42 -6.97 27.11
C TYR A 194 -21.12 -7.77 27.20
N ALA A 195 -20.42 -7.61 28.33
CA ALA A 195 -19.15 -8.28 28.60
C ALA A 195 -19.27 -9.08 29.90
N ASP A 196 -19.59 -10.38 29.85
CA ASP A 196 -19.25 -11.28 30.97
C ASP A 196 -19.38 -12.79 30.70
N SER A 197 -18.63 -13.52 31.55
CA SER A 197 -18.51 -14.94 31.87
C SER A 197 -19.70 -15.83 31.53
N GLY A 198 -19.55 -16.61 30.46
CA GLY A 198 -20.44 -17.71 30.14
C GLY A 198 -20.48 -18.74 31.27
N SER A 199 -21.66 -19.29 31.55
CA SER A 199 -21.82 -20.39 32.48
C SER A 199 -21.62 -21.72 31.75
N HIS A 200 -20.73 -22.57 32.26
CA HIS A 200 -20.50 -23.90 31.70
C HIS A 200 -21.58 -24.87 32.16
N GLN A 201 -22.21 -25.56 31.23
CA GLN A 201 -23.23 -26.57 31.47
C GLN A 201 -23.02 -27.79 30.56
N MET A 202 -23.51 -28.95 30.99
CA MET A 202 -23.55 -30.15 30.16
C MET A 202 -24.87 -30.19 29.38
N GLY A 203 -24.79 -30.26 28.06
CA GLY A 203 -25.95 -30.40 27.19
C GLY A 203 -26.63 -31.76 27.33
N SER A 204 -27.85 -31.88 26.82
CA SER A 204 -28.67 -33.10 26.91
C SER A 204 -28.07 -34.34 26.23
N LEU A 205 -27.07 -34.15 25.35
CA LEU A 205 -26.32 -35.22 24.68
C LEU A 205 -24.91 -35.41 25.27
N GLY A 206 -24.60 -34.78 26.41
CA GLY A 206 -23.34 -34.95 27.15
C GLY A 206 -22.18 -34.07 26.71
N GLN A 207 -22.38 -33.15 25.78
CA GLN A 207 -21.37 -32.18 25.33
C GLN A 207 -21.23 -31.00 26.31
N PRO A 208 -20.01 -30.49 26.53
CA PRO A 208 -19.80 -29.22 27.23
C PRO A 208 -20.36 -28.07 26.38
N LEU A 209 -21.16 -27.21 27.01
CA LEU A 209 -21.75 -26.03 26.42
C LEU A 209 -21.42 -24.83 27.29
N THR A 210 -21.10 -23.72 26.66
CA THR A 210 -20.93 -22.44 27.33
C THR A 210 -22.11 -21.56 26.97
N ILE A 211 -22.89 -21.17 27.99
CA ILE A 211 -24.12 -20.39 27.83
C ILE A 211 -23.85 -18.96 28.24
N PHE A 212 -24.03 -18.04 27.30
CA PHE A 212 -23.96 -16.60 27.50
C PHE A 212 -25.36 -16.04 27.63
N ARG A 213 -25.61 -15.22 28.65
CA ARG A 213 -26.91 -14.62 28.90
C ARG A 213 -26.77 -13.11 28.98
N CYS A 214 -27.61 -12.40 28.25
CA CYS A 214 -27.67 -10.95 28.33
C CYS A 214 -28.35 -10.51 29.63
N ASP A 215 -27.71 -9.65 30.42
CA ASP A 215 -28.26 -9.15 31.69
C ASP A 215 -29.48 -8.22 31.50
N HIS A 216 -29.64 -7.65 30.31
CA HIS A 216 -30.71 -6.68 30.03
C HIS A 216 -32.02 -7.33 29.58
N CYS A 217 -31.96 -8.30 28.66
CA CYS A 217 -33.16 -8.95 28.12
C CYS A 217 -33.28 -10.44 28.46
N GLY A 218 -32.24 -11.04 29.04
CA GLY A 218 -32.21 -12.45 29.36
C GLY A 218 -32.05 -13.41 28.17
N ASP A 219 -31.84 -12.87 26.95
CA ASP A 219 -31.59 -13.64 25.74
C ASP A 219 -30.32 -14.49 25.89
N GLN A 220 -30.35 -15.70 25.35
CA GLN A 220 -29.32 -16.72 25.56
C GLN A 220 -28.69 -17.15 24.24
N PHE A 221 -27.36 -17.13 24.21
CA PHE A 221 -26.57 -17.71 23.15
C PHE A 221 -25.78 -18.90 23.68
N VAL A 222 -25.78 -20.00 22.94
CA VAL A 222 -25.12 -21.25 23.33
C VAL A 222 -24.02 -21.53 22.33
N GLU A 223 -22.78 -21.58 22.81
CA GLU A 223 -21.64 -22.00 22.00
C GLU A 223 -21.29 -23.45 22.34
N ALA A 224 -21.23 -24.30 21.32
CA ALA A 224 -20.78 -25.68 21.48
C ALA A 224 -19.25 -25.70 21.43
N GLU A 225 -18.62 -26.14 22.53
CA GLU A 225 -17.19 -26.39 22.55
C GLU A 225 -16.92 -27.65 21.71
N HIS A 226 -16.27 -27.47 20.56
CA HIS A 226 -15.81 -28.60 19.75
C HIS A 226 -14.55 -29.17 20.40
N ALA A 227 -14.58 -30.47 20.70
CA ALA A 227 -13.45 -31.21 21.27
C ALA A 227 -12.25 -31.32 20.30
#